data_AF-A0A950QFI2-F1
#
_entry.id   AF-A0A950QFI2-F1
#
_cell.length_a   1.000
_cell.length_b   1.000
_cell.length_c   1.000
_cell.angle_alpha   90.00
_cell.angle_beta   90.00
_cell.angle_gamma   90.00
#
_symmetry.space_group_name_H-M   'P 1'
#
loop_
_entity.id
_entity.type
_entity.pdbx_description
1 polymer ?
#
loop_
_entity_poly.entity_id
_entity_poly.type
_entity_poly.pdbx_seq_one_letter_code
_entity_poly.pdbx_strand_id
1 'polypeptide(L)'
;MTEGAAGMENQCLGLAERLPFSIRVFRLRLSRPWRWFAPHSLGSALKHLDAPADRLGPPWPRLLIGCGRQSIPLSRGVKHASGGRTFTVQCQDPRVRVRNFDLVIPPAHDSTKGPNVFPIVGSPNRITRHK
;
A
#
# COMPACT_ATOMS: atom_id res chain seq x y z
N MET A 1 -0.15 3.79 -3.60
CA MET A 1 1.22 3.27 -3.70
C MET A 1 1.15 1.85 -4.24
N THR A 2 1.63 1.61 -5.46
CA THR A 2 1.39 0.34 -6.18
C THR A 2 2.58 -0.09 -7.03
N GLU A 3 2.55 -1.32 -7.53
CA GLU A 3 3.51 -1.87 -8.50
C GLU A 3 3.27 -1.37 -9.96
N GLY A 4 2.34 -0.43 -10.16
CA GLY A 4 2.01 0.12 -11.49
C GLY A 4 1.04 -0.74 -12.32
N ALA A 5 0.60 -1.90 -11.83
CA ALA A 5 -0.47 -2.65 -12.48
C ALA A 5 -1.80 -1.88 -12.39
N ALA A 6 -2.47 -1.66 -13.54
CA ALA A 6 -3.66 -0.83 -13.65
C ALA A 6 -4.77 -1.22 -12.64
N GLY A 7 -4.99 -2.52 -12.42
CA GLY A 7 -5.96 -3.00 -11.44
C GLY A 7 -5.62 -2.61 -10.00
N MET A 8 -4.34 -2.70 -9.59
CA MET A 8 -3.91 -2.31 -8.25
C MET A 8 -3.96 -0.80 -8.05
N GLU A 9 -3.60 -0.04 -9.08
CA GLU A 9 -3.68 1.42 -9.07
C GLU A 9 -5.12 1.91 -8.95
N ASN A 10 -6.04 1.32 -9.70
CA ASN A 10 -7.47 1.60 -9.59
C ASN A 10 -8.03 1.32 -8.20
N GLN A 11 -7.52 0.29 -7.50
CA GLN A 11 -7.92 0.00 -6.12
C GLN A 11 -7.48 1.08 -5.15
N CYS A 12 -6.22 1.51 -5.23
CA CYS A 12 -5.75 2.62 -4.40
C CYS A 12 -6.48 3.93 -4.72
N LEU A 13 -6.65 4.25 -6.01
CA LEU A 13 -7.26 5.51 -6.45
C LEU A 13 -8.75 5.56 -6.12
N GLY A 14 -9.49 4.46 -6.31
CA GLY A 14 -10.91 4.38 -5.97
C GLY A 14 -11.21 4.68 -4.50
N LEU A 15 -10.28 4.33 -3.60
CA LEU A 15 -10.34 4.73 -2.19
C LEU A 15 -9.86 6.17 -1.97
N ALA A 16 -8.70 6.52 -2.52
CA ALA A 16 -8.05 7.81 -2.27
C ALA A 16 -8.89 9.01 -2.71
N GLU A 17 -9.57 8.92 -3.85
CA GLU A 17 -10.40 10.01 -4.41
C GLU A 17 -11.65 10.33 -3.61
N ARG A 18 -12.06 9.45 -2.70
CA ARG A 18 -13.20 9.69 -1.80
C ARG A 18 -12.79 10.38 -0.51
N LEU A 19 -11.50 10.66 -0.33
CA LEU A 19 -10.96 11.31 0.84
C LEU A 19 -10.66 12.79 0.54
N PRO A 20 -10.82 13.69 1.52
CA PRO A 20 -10.57 15.13 1.34
C PRO A 20 -9.06 15.46 1.42
N PHE A 21 -8.21 14.70 0.73
CA PHE A 21 -6.76 14.86 0.73
C PHE A 21 -6.21 15.06 -0.69
N SER A 22 -5.08 15.76 -0.80
CA SER A 22 -4.32 15.78 -2.05
C SER A 22 -3.69 14.41 -2.29
N ILE A 23 -3.84 13.91 -3.52
CA ILE A 23 -3.42 12.55 -3.89
C ILE A 23 -2.13 12.63 -4.69
N ARG A 24 -1.10 11.90 -4.25
CA ARG A 24 0.10 11.62 -5.03
C ARG A 24 0.23 10.13 -5.26
N VAL A 25 0.35 9.73 -6.53
CA VAL A 25 0.49 8.33 -6.92
C VAL A 25 1.96 7.94 -6.93
N PHE A 26 2.35 7.09 -5.99
CA PHE A 26 3.67 6.48 -5.96
C PHE A 26 3.64 5.11 -6.64
N ARG A 27 4.25 5.02 -7.82
CA ARG A 27 4.49 3.77 -8.55
C ARG A 27 5.88 3.26 -8.21
N LEU A 28 5.97 2.06 -7.68
CA LEU A 28 7.19 1.54 -7.09
C LEU A 28 7.69 0.33 -7.86
N ARG A 29 9.01 0.21 -7.87
CA ARG A 29 9.70 -1.02 -8.25
C ARG A 29 10.83 -1.26 -7.26
N LEU A 30 10.77 -2.38 -6.54
CA LEU A 30 11.90 -2.84 -5.76
C LEU A 30 12.98 -3.40 -6.71
N SER A 31 14.24 -3.09 -6.42
CA SER A 31 15.38 -3.67 -7.11
C SER A 31 15.51 -5.15 -6.77
N ARG A 32 16.22 -5.90 -7.63
CA ARG A 32 16.62 -7.27 -7.31
C ARG A 32 17.76 -7.24 -6.28
N PRO A 33 17.83 -8.19 -5.33
CA PRO A 33 16.89 -9.30 -5.09
C PRO A 33 15.68 -8.96 -4.20
N TRP A 34 15.57 -7.75 -3.64
CA TRP A 34 14.51 -7.37 -2.69
C TRP A 34 13.09 -7.57 -3.21
N ARG A 35 12.89 -7.39 -4.52
CA ARG A 35 11.63 -7.72 -5.20
C ARG A 35 11.17 -9.18 -4.99
N TRP A 36 12.12 -10.12 -4.91
CA TRP A 36 11.84 -11.54 -4.70
C TRP A 36 11.48 -11.84 -3.25
N PHE A 37 12.07 -11.11 -2.30
CA PHE A 37 11.83 -11.30 -0.88
C PHE A 37 10.57 -10.60 -0.34
N ALA A 38 9.88 -9.77 -1.13
CA ALA A 38 8.57 -9.26 -0.75
C ALA A 38 7.55 -10.43 -0.61
N PRO A 39 6.61 -10.40 0.36
CA PRO A 39 6.31 -9.32 1.28
C PRO A 39 7.13 -9.34 2.59
N HIS A 40 8.00 -10.34 2.78
CA HIS A 40 8.67 -10.60 4.06
C HIS A 40 9.93 -9.77 4.30
N SER A 41 10.48 -9.09 3.27
CA SER A 41 11.68 -8.26 3.39
C SER A 41 11.54 -7.21 4.51
N LEU A 42 12.46 -7.25 5.48
CA LEU A 42 12.48 -6.39 6.66
C LEU A 42 13.55 -5.29 6.52
N GLY A 43 13.23 -4.08 6.97
CA GLY A 43 14.21 -3.06 7.38
C GLY A 43 14.87 -2.21 6.29
N SER A 44 15.01 -2.69 5.04
CA SER A 44 15.76 -1.95 4.01
C SER A 44 15.00 -1.62 2.72
N ALA A 45 13.72 -1.99 2.60
CA ALA A 45 12.97 -1.82 1.35
C ALA A 45 12.96 -0.38 0.80
N LEU A 46 12.94 0.63 1.68
CA LEU A 46 13.05 2.05 1.29
C LEU A 46 14.38 2.39 0.60
N LYS A 47 15.47 1.66 0.90
CA LYS A 47 16.81 1.84 0.34
C LYS A 47 17.02 1.08 -0.98
N HIS A 48 16.11 0.18 -1.34
CA HIS A 48 16.24 -0.71 -2.51
C HIS A 48 15.18 -0.42 -3.57
N LEU A 49 14.84 0.85 -3.75
CA LEU A 49 14.01 1.32 -4.86
C LEU A 49 14.87 1.45 -6.13
N ASP A 50 14.39 0.92 -7.24
CA ASP A 50 15.16 0.69 -8.48
C ASP A 50 15.47 1.99 -9.28
N ALA A 51 14.85 3.13 -8.96
CA ALA A 51 15.04 4.42 -9.66
C ALA A 51 14.40 5.61 -8.89
N PRO A 52 14.83 6.87 -9.14
CA PRO A 52 14.50 8.06 -8.35
C PRO A 52 13.13 8.69 -8.67
N ALA A 53 12.14 7.90 -9.12
CA ALA A 53 10.79 8.41 -9.30
C ALA A 53 10.16 8.58 -7.91
N ASP A 54 10.31 9.78 -7.36
CA ASP A 54 9.79 10.24 -6.09
C ASP A 54 10.32 9.48 -4.88
N ARG A 55 11.52 9.86 -4.40
CA ARG A 55 12.07 9.41 -3.12
C ARG A 55 10.98 9.51 -2.05
N LEU A 56 10.47 8.35 -1.64
CA LEU A 56 9.54 8.22 -0.54
C LEU A 56 10.33 8.54 0.74
N GLY A 57 10.29 9.81 1.11
CA GLY A 57 11.07 10.39 2.20
C GLY A 57 10.32 11.53 2.86
N PRO A 58 10.91 12.15 3.90
CA PRO A 58 10.31 13.30 4.55
C PRO A 58 10.03 14.47 3.57
N PRO A 59 8.93 15.21 3.75
CA PRO A 59 7.88 15.00 4.76
C PRO A 59 7.03 13.76 4.45
N TRP A 60 6.85 12.91 5.47
CA TRP A 60 6.07 11.69 5.33
C TRP A 60 4.58 12.02 5.14
N PRO A 61 3.84 11.25 4.31
CA PRO A 61 2.42 11.47 4.13
C PRO A 61 1.66 11.14 5.42
N ARG A 62 0.54 11.84 5.65
CA ARG A 62 -0.37 11.51 6.76
C ARG A 62 -1.09 10.19 6.54
N LEU A 63 -1.36 9.85 5.27
CA LEU A 63 -2.06 8.64 4.84
C LEU A 63 -1.30 8.00 3.68
N LEU A 64 -1.05 6.69 3.80
CA LEU A 64 -0.44 5.87 2.75
C LEU A 64 -1.38 4.71 2.43
N ILE A 65 -1.90 4.68 1.20
CA ILE A 65 -2.73 3.58 0.68
C ILE A 65 -1.86 2.72 -0.24
N GLY A 66 -1.69 1.45 0.13
CA GLY A 66 -0.89 0.45 -0.57
C GLY A 66 -1.73 -0.65 -1.20
N CYS A 67 -1.31 -1.11 -2.38
CA CYS A 67 -1.86 -2.30 -3.01
C CYS A 67 -0.73 -3.07 -3.73
N GLY A 68 -0.78 -4.40 -3.64
CA GLY A 68 0.23 -5.31 -4.20
C GLY A 68 1.22 -5.85 -3.17
N ARG A 69 2.11 -6.74 -3.63
CA ARG A 69 3.05 -7.47 -2.78
C ARG A 69 4.25 -6.60 -2.39
N GLN A 70 4.71 -5.75 -3.30
CA GLN A 70 5.85 -4.84 -3.05
C GLN A 70 5.46 -3.63 -2.20
N SER A 71 4.17 -3.27 -2.10
CA SER A 71 3.73 -2.17 -1.23
C SER A 71 3.87 -2.51 0.26
N ILE A 72 3.80 -3.79 0.61
CA ILE A 72 3.83 -4.27 2.00
C ILE A 72 5.12 -3.89 2.73
N PRO A 73 6.33 -4.28 2.27
CA PRO A 73 7.56 -3.94 2.96
C PRO A 73 7.83 -2.43 2.97
N LEU A 74 7.38 -1.70 1.94
CA LEU A 74 7.53 -0.24 1.88
C LEU A 74 6.58 0.48 2.84
N SER A 75 5.32 0.06 2.95
CA SER A 75 4.37 0.65 3.90
C SER A 75 4.85 0.48 5.34
N ARG A 76 5.40 -0.70 5.65
CA ARG A 76 6.05 -0.98 6.93
C ARG A 76 7.26 -0.08 7.16
N GLY A 77 8.09 0.11 6.14
CA GLY A 77 9.24 1.02 6.18
C GLY A 77 8.83 2.46 6.46
N VAL A 78 7.82 2.99 5.76
CA VAL A 78 7.30 4.35 5.97
C VAL A 78 6.70 4.50 7.37
N LYS A 79 5.88 3.54 7.83
CA LYS A 79 5.31 3.59 9.18
C LYS A 79 6.40 3.68 10.24
N HIS A 80 7.45 2.87 10.11
CA HIS A 80 8.59 2.90 11.02
C HIS A 80 9.37 4.23 10.92
N ALA A 81 9.74 4.66 9.71
CA ALA A 81 10.54 5.86 9.47
C ALA A 81 9.78 7.17 9.81
N SER A 82 8.45 7.15 9.77
CA SER A 82 7.59 8.25 10.22
C SER A 82 7.35 8.25 11.73
N GLY A 83 7.86 7.27 12.48
CA GLY A 83 7.57 7.11 13.92
C GLY A 83 6.09 6.84 14.20
N GLY A 84 5.40 6.16 13.29
CA GLY A 84 3.96 5.88 13.39
C GLY A 84 3.04 7.04 12.98
N ARG A 85 3.58 8.16 12.49
CA ARG A 85 2.78 9.33 12.07
C ARG A 85 2.04 9.12 10.74
N THR A 86 2.51 8.21 9.90
CA THR A 86 1.81 7.85 8.67
C THR A 86 0.80 6.75 8.95
N PHE A 87 -0.48 7.04 8.75
CA PHE A 87 -1.53 6.03 8.77
C PHE A 87 -1.43 5.16 7.51
N THR A 88 -1.31 3.84 7.68
CA THR A 88 -1.06 2.89 6.60
C THR A 88 -2.25 1.99 6.33
N VAL A 89 -2.72 1.99 5.07
CA VAL A 89 -3.83 1.17 4.58
C VAL A 89 -3.32 0.20 3.52
N GLN A 90 -3.70 -1.08 3.60
CA GLN A 90 -3.41 -2.09 2.57
C GLN A 90 -4.73 -2.65 1.99
N CYS A 91 -4.95 -2.52 0.68
CA CYS A 91 -6.22 -2.88 0.01
C CYS A 91 -6.37 -4.35 -0.41
N GLN A 92 -5.51 -5.25 0.06
CA GLN A 92 -5.50 -6.68 -0.26
C GLN A 92 -4.96 -7.48 0.93
N ASP A 93 -5.16 -8.79 0.96
CA ASP A 93 -4.52 -9.64 1.97
C ASP A 93 -2.98 -9.44 1.92
N PRO A 94 -2.35 -8.97 3.01
CA PRO A 94 -0.93 -8.67 3.02
C PRO A 94 -0.06 -9.94 3.13
N ARG A 95 -0.63 -11.12 3.39
CA ARG A 95 0.07 -12.40 3.66
C ARG A 95 1.15 -12.29 4.74
N VAL A 96 1.04 -11.27 5.59
CA VAL A 96 1.86 -10.99 6.77
C VAL A 96 0.95 -10.52 7.89
N ARG A 97 1.49 -10.36 9.11
CA ARG A 97 0.69 -9.92 10.26
C ARG A 97 0.00 -8.58 9.98
N VAL A 98 -1.33 -8.56 10.06
CA VAL A 98 -2.17 -7.37 9.81
C VAL A 98 -1.85 -6.18 10.72
N ARG A 99 -1.34 -6.44 11.94
CA ARG A 99 -0.85 -5.42 12.88
C ARG A 99 0.31 -4.56 12.38
N ASN A 100 0.94 -4.96 11.27
CA ASN A 100 1.97 -4.18 10.61
C ASN A 100 1.42 -2.91 9.92
N PHE A 101 0.09 -2.83 9.76
CA PHE A 101 -0.65 -1.74 9.14
C PHE A 101 -1.62 -1.12 10.15
N ASP A 102 -2.14 0.06 9.87
CA ASP A 102 -3.21 0.68 10.66
C ASP A 102 -4.58 0.17 10.22
N LEU A 103 -4.74 -0.14 8.93
CA LEU A 103 -5.95 -0.72 8.37
C LEU A 103 -5.61 -1.68 7.22
N VAL A 104 -6.30 -2.82 7.17
CA VAL A 104 -6.25 -3.75 6.04
C VAL A 104 -7.66 -3.89 5.49
N ILE A 105 -7.82 -3.72 4.18
CA ILE A 105 -9.09 -3.77 3.46
C ILE A 105 -9.03 -4.90 2.43
N PRO A 106 -9.10 -6.17 2.85
CA PRO A 106 -9.03 -7.30 1.93
C PRO A 106 -10.41 -7.60 1.31
N PRO A 107 -10.46 -8.23 0.14
CA PRO A 107 -11.66 -8.91 -0.33
C PRO A 107 -12.17 -9.91 0.71
N ALA A 108 -13.49 -9.96 0.92
CA ALA A 108 -14.10 -10.82 1.94
C ALA A 108 -13.80 -12.32 1.75
N HIS A 109 -13.54 -12.76 0.51
CA HIS A 109 -13.20 -14.15 0.20
C HIS A 109 -11.78 -14.55 0.64
N ASP A 110 -10.88 -13.61 0.93
CA ASP A 110 -9.52 -13.90 1.40
C ASP A 110 -9.50 -14.37 2.86
N SER A 111 -10.62 -14.23 3.59
CA SER A 111 -10.77 -14.70 4.99
C SER A 111 -9.72 -14.12 5.97
N THR A 112 -9.08 -13.00 5.64
CA THR A 112 -8.15 -12.29 6.52
C THR A 112 -8.87 -11.83 7.79
N LYS A 113 -8.27 -12.03 8.96
CA LYS A 113 -8.85 -11.67 10.27
C LYS A 113 -7.91 -10.80 11.10
N GLY A 114 -8.49 -9.90 11.90
CA GLY A 114 -7.77 -9.11 12.88
C GLY A 114 -8.56 -7.86 13.31
N PRO A 115 -8.15 -7.21 14.39
CA PRO A 115 -8.85 -6.05 14.95
C PRO A 115 -8.82 -4.82 14.02
N ASN A 116 -7.87 -4.78 13.08
CA ASN A 116 -7.68 -3.70 12.12
C ASN A 116 -8.00 -4.13 10.67
N VAL A 117 -8.88 -5.12 10.51
CA VAL A 117 -9.29 -5.65 9.21
C VAL A 117 -10.72 -5.23 8.90
N PHE A 118 -10.92 -4.59 7.75
CA PHE A 118 -12.22 -4.18 7.25
C PHE A 118 -12.48 -4.88 5.90
N PRO A 119 -13.08 -6.08 5.90
CA PRO A 119 -13.32 -6.84 4.67
C PRO A 119 -14.39 -6.16 3.80
N ILE A 120 -14.21 -6.22 2.48
CA ILE A 120 -15.14 -5.65 1.50
C ILE A 120 -15.60 -6.69 0.48
N VAL A 121 -16.76 -6.46 -0.12
CA VAL A 121 -17.21 -7.25 -1.28
C VAL A 121 -16.47 -6.77 -2.52
N GLY A 122 -15.75 -7.68 -3.18
CA GLY A 122 -14.94 -7.36 -4.36
C GLY A 122 -13.69 -6.54 -4.02
N SER A 123 -13.30 -5.66 -4.93
CA SER A 123 -12.17 -4.73 -4.75
C SER A 123 -12.67 -3.28 -4.78
N PRO A 124 -11.99 -2.34 -4.10
CA PRO A 124 -12.31 -0.93 -4.27
C PRO A 124 -11.97 -0.57 -5.71
N ASN A 125 -12.81 0.14 -6.45
CA ASN A 125 -12.50 0.54 -7.82
C ASN A 125 -13.04 1.93 -8.09
N ARG A 126 -12.37 2.67 -8.99
CA ARG A 126 -12.94 3.89 -9.57
C ARG A 126 -14.20 3.53 -10.35
N ILE A 127 -15.31 4.17 -10.01
CA ILE A 127 -16.53 4.14 -10.80
C ILE A 127 -16.57 5.47 -11.58
N THR A 128 -16.16 5.45 -12.84
CA THR A 128 -16.34 6.56 -13.77
C THR A 128 -17.72 6.46 -14.43
N ARG A 129 -18.42 7.59 -14.61
CA ARG A 129 -19.79 7.63 -15.16
C ARG A 129 -19.89 7.51 -16.69
N HIS A 130 -18.85 7.11 -17.42
CA HIS A 130 -18.87 7.06 -18.88
C HIS A 130 -18.68 5.63 -19.42
N LYS A 131 -19.66 5.22 -20.24
CA LYS A 131 -19.53 4.22 -21.30
C LYS A 131 -19.41 4.95 -22.62
#